data_AF-A0A1G3XRG3-F1
#
_entry.id   AF-A0A1G3XRG3-F1
#
_cell.length_a   1.000
_cell.length_b   1.000
_cell.length_c   1.000
_cell.angle_alpha   90.00
_cell.angle_beta   90.00
_cell.angle_gamma   90.00
#
_symmetry.space_group_name_H-M   'P 1'
#
loop_
_entity.id
_entity.type
_entity.pdbx_description
1 polymer ?
#
loop_
_entity_poly.entity_id
_entity_poly.type
_entity_poly.pdbx_seq_one_letter_code
_entity_poly.pdbx_strand_id
1 'polypeptide(L)'
;MVNQGDIVVITVEAQDAVHGFYIEEYEVRQDAILPGTPKTVSFVADKVGMFRIHCSTICGSLHPFMMGQLIVQPSIRFIGSALGISGLTVAFFAYVWMRSEPKEESSKKEEDNKK
;
A
#
# COMPACT_ATOMS: atom_id res chain seq x y z
N MET A 1 -5.79 9.66 -5.76
CA MET A 1 -5.71 8.56 -4.76
C MET A 1 -4.80 7.49 -5.34
N VAL A 2 -3.91 6.92 -4.54
CA VAL A 2 -2.94 5.88 -4.96
C VAL A 2 -2.84 4.81 -3.87
N ASN A 3 -2.28 3.65 -4.18
CA ASN A 3 -2.03 2.61 -3.18
C ASN A 3 -0.61 2.68 -2.64
N GLN A 4 -0.44 2.20 -1.41
CA GLN A 4 0.88 2.06 -0.82
C GLN A 4 1.75 1.11 -1.66
N GLY A 5 2.93 1.60 -2.03
CA GLY A 5 3.90 0.91 -2.87
C GLY A 5 3.81 1.26 -4.36
N ASP A 6 2.84 2.07 -4.77
CA ASP A 6 2.74 2.52 -6.16
C ASP A 6 3.85 3.52 -6.52
N ILE A 7 4.39 3.41 -7.73
CA ILE A 7 5.23 4.46 -8.33
C ILE A 7 4.29 5.51 -8.91
N VAL A 8 4.25 6.67 -8.27
CA VAL A 8 3.38 7.79 -8.67
C VAL A 8 4.18 8.70 -9.59
N VAL A 9 3.65 8.94 -10.79
CA VAL A 9 4.21 9.91 -11.74
C VAL A 9 3.19 11.03 -11.91
N ILE A 10 3.57 12.25 -11.57
CA ILE A 10 2.71 13.43 -11.65
C ILE A 10 3.33 14.40 -12.65
N THR A 11 2.56 14.74 -13.68
CA THR A 11 2.90 15.84 -14.59
C THR A 11 2.04 17.03 -14.22
N VAL A 12 2.70 18.15 -13.90
CA VAL A 12 2.08 19.40 -13.47
C VAL A 12 2.35 20.45 -14.55
N GLU A 13 1.31 21.17 -14.93
CA GLU A 13 1.38 22.24 -15.91
C GLU A 13 0.65 23.47 -15.36
N ALA A 14 1.31 24.62 -15.45
CA ALA A 14 0.69 25.90 -15.15
C ALA A 14 -0.08 26.42 -16.37
N GLN A 15 -1.24 27.04 -16.15
CA GLN A 15 -2.07 27.59 -17.24
C GLN A 15 -2.07 29.12 -17.28
N ASP A 16 -1.81 29.77 -16.15
CA ASP A 16 -2.03 31.20 -15.95
C ASP A 16 -0.75 31.94 -15.52
N ALA A 17 -0.09 31.49 -14.44
CA ALA A 17 1.07 32.12 -13.82
C ALA A 17 2.16 31.10 -13.50
N VAL A 18 3.32 31.58 -13.02
CA VAL A 18 4.37 30.70 -12.53
C VAL A 18 3.93 30.12 -11.19
N HIS A 19 3.86 28.79 -11.10
CA HIS A 19 3.48 28.07 -9.88
C HIS A 19 4.62 27.20 -9.35
N GLY A 20 4.44 26.72 -8.13
CA GLY A 20 5.25 25.64 -7.58
C GLY A 20 4.36 24.44 -7.27
N PHE A 21 4.98 23.28 -7.09
CA PHE A 21 4.33 22.05 -6.65
C PHE A 21 5.17 21.43 -5.56
N TYR A 22 4.59 21.20 -4.38
CA TYR A 22 5.30 20.58 -3.28
C TYR A 22 4.41 19.63 -2.48
N ILE A 23 4.97 18.45 -2.19
CA ILE A 23 4.42 17.46 -1.26
C ILE A 23 5.44 17.29 -0.13
N GLU A 24 5.11 17.82 1.04
CA GLU A 24 6.06 17.97 2.15
C GLU A 24 6.58 16.62 2.66
N GLU A 25 5.67 15.67 2.91
CA GLU A 25 6.02 14.38 3.51
C GLU A 25 6.81 13.44 2.59
N TYR A 26 6.89 13.78 1.30
CA TYR A 26 7.67 13.08 0.28
C TYR A 26 8.89 13.89 -0.19
N GLU A 27 9.05 15.13 0.28
CA GLU A 27 10.07 16.09 -0.17
C GLU A 27 10.08 16.30 -1.71
N VAL A 28 8.94 16.03 -2.37
CA VAL A 28 8.80 16.15 -3.82
C VAL A 28 8.44 17.58 -4.16
N ARG A 29 9.42 18.33 -4.67
CA ARG A 29 9.29 19.74 -5.02
C ARG A 29 9.58 20.00 -6.50
N GLN A 30 8.80 20.88 -7.10
CA GLN A 30 9.11 21.56 -8.36
C GLN A 30 8.77 23.04 -8.20
N ASP A 31 9.78 23.88 -8.22
CA ASP A 31 9.62 25.32 -8.19
C ASP A 31 9.55 25.87 -9.63
N ALA A 32 8.94 27.05 -9.78
CA ALA A 32 8.93 27.80 -11.04
C ALA A 32 8.43 27.01 -12.27
N ILE A 33 7.25 26.41 -12.16
CA ILE A 33 6.52 25.80 -13.28
C ILE A 33 5.91 26.93 -14.12
N LEU A 34 6.48 27.19 -15.30
CA LEU A 34 6.01 28.22 -16.21
C LEU A 34 4.82 27.73 -17.05
N PRO A 35 3.91 28.62 -17.47
CA PRO A 35 2.85 28.27 -18.40
C PRO A 35 3.37 27.62 -19.69
N GLY A 36 2.71 26.55 -20.12
CA GLY A 36 3.09 25.78 -21.33
C GLY A 36 4.38 24.95 -21.18
N THR A 37 4.97 24.89 -19.98
CA THR A 37 6.18 24.10 -19.69
C THR A 37 5.85 23.03 -18.63
N PRO A 38 5.23 21.90 -19.02
CA PRO A 38 4.90 20.84 -18.06
C PRO A 38 6.16 20.29 -17.40
N LYS A 39 6.07 20.02 -16.09
CA LYS A 39 7.12 19.39 -15.28
C LYS A 39 6.60 18.07 -14.73
N THR A 40 7.45 17.06 -14.72
CA THR A 40 7.10 15.73 -14.23
C THR A 40 7.93 15.38 -13.00
N VAL A 41 7.28 14.85 -11.98
CA VAL A 41 7.90 14.26 -10.79
C VAL A 41 7.48 12.82 -10.64
N SER A 42 8.37 12.01 -10.07
CA SER A 42 8.05 10.64 -9.70
C SER A 42 8.55 10.32 -8.30
N PHE A 43 7.75 9.55 -7.56
CA PHE A 43 8.10 9.07 -6.22
C PHE A 43 7.33 7.80 -5.90
N VAL A 44 7.78 7.08 -4.87
CA VAL A 44 7.09 5.89 -4.36
C VAL A 44 6.15 6.30 -3.23
N ALA A 45 4.87 5.96 -3.32
CA ALA A 45 3.91 6.21 -2.25
C ALA A 45 4.06 5.16 -1.13
N ASP A 46 5.07 5.30 -0.27
CA ASP A 46 5.42 4.33 0.77
C ASP A 46 4.66 4.51 2.09
N LYS A 47 4.10 5.69 2.35
CA LYS A 47 3.39 6.03 3.58
C LYS A 47 1.87 6.09 3.34
N VAL A 48 1.10 5.35 4.13
CA VAL A 48 -0.37 5.43 4.15
C VAL A 48 -0.81 6.71 4.85
N GLY A 49 -1.75 7.45 4.27
CA GLY A 49 -2.27 8.68 4.86
C GLY A 49 -2.81 9.69 3.85
N MET A 50 -3.09 10.90 4.35
CA MET A 50 -3.45 12.06 3.55
C MET A 50 -2.32 13.08 3.64
N PHE A 51 -1.75 13.46 2.50
CA PHE A 51 -0.60 14.37 2.40
C PHE A 51 -1.02 15.65 1.69
N ARG A 52 -0.53 16.78 2.17
CA ARG A 52 -0.89 18.08 1.63
C ARG A 52 -0.02 18.40 0.42
N ILE A 53 -0.67 18.80 -0.66
CA ILE A 53 -0.02 19.39 -1.82
C ILE A 53 -0.23 20.89 -1.71
N HIS A 54 0.81 21.68 -1.91
CA HIS A 54 0.68 23.14 -1.95
C HIS A 54 1.62 23.78 -2.96
N CYS A 55 1.33 25.03 -3.29
CA CYS A 55 2.19 25.82 -4.16
C CYS A 55 3.45 26.27 -3.38
N SER A 56 4.64 25.95 -3.88
CA SER A 56 5.92 26.36 -3.26
C SER A 56 6.45 27.72 -3.73
N THR A 57 5.84 28.32 -4.74
CA THR A 57 6.26 29.60 -5.34
C THR A 57 5.14 30.63 -5.23
N ILE A 58 5.44 31.85 -4.77
CA ILE A 58 4.45 32.92 -4.65
C ILE A 58 3.89 33.26 -6.04
N CYS A 59 2.63 32.91 -6.27
CA CYS A 59 1.97 32.97 -7.57
C CYS A 59 0.79 33.96 -7.64
N GLY A 60 0.49 34.66 -6.55
CA GLY A 60 -0.57 35.67 -6.48
C GLY A 60 -1.19 35.79 -5.08
N SER A 61 -2.25 36.58 -4.97
CA SER A 61 -2.97 36.82 -3.72
C SER A 61 -3.68 35.58 -3.15
N LEU A 62 -4.01 34.60 -4.01
CA LEU A 62 -4.62 33.34 -3.59
C LEU A 62 -3.59 32.23 -3.28
N HIS A 63 -2.28 32.52 -3.38
CA HIS A 63 -1.19 31.56 -3.13
C HIS A 63 -1.35 30.69 -1.87
N PRO A 64 -1.66 31.23 -0.68
CA PRO A 64 -1.77 30.40 0.53
C PRO A 64 -2.98 29.45 0.54
N PHE A 65 -3.95 29.66 -0.35
CA PHE A 65 -5.14 28.82 -0.45
C PHE A 65 -5.04 27.76 -1.56
N MET A 66 -3.94 27.74 -2.31
CA MET A 66 -3.68 26.73 -3.35
C MET A 66 -3.22 25.43 -2.71
N MET A 67 -4.17 24.67 -2.17
CA MET A 67 -3.94 23.39 -1.52
C MET A 67 -4.65 22.24 -2.25
N GLY A 68 -3.98 21.11 -2.34
CA GLY A 68 -4.49 19.83 -2.81
C GLY A 68 -4.20 18.72 -1.81
N GLN A 69 -4.72 17.52 -2.07
CA GLN A 69 -4.51 16.37 -1.20
C GLN A 69 -4.10 15.14 -2.02
N LEU A 70 -3.05 14.46 -1.56
CA LEU A 70 -2.67 13.13 -2.00
C LEU A 70 -3.13 12.13 -0.94
N ILE A 71 -4.00 11.21 -1.33
CA ILE A 71 -4.49 10.14 -0.47
C ILE A 71 -3.81 8.83 -0.87
N VAL A 72 -3.06 8.23 0.05
CA VAL A 72 -2.40 6.93 -0.11
C VAL A 72 -3.12 5.90 0.75
N GLN A 73 -3.69 4.91 0.08
CA GLN A 73 -4.47 3.84 0.72
C GLN A 73 -3.58 2.63 1.04
N PRO A 74 -3.89 1.85 2.10
CA PRO A 74 -3.22 0.58 2.36
C PRO A 74 -3.42 -0.37 1.16
N SER A 75 -2.34 -1.04 0.71
CA SER A 75 -2.47 -2.02 -0.37
C SER A 75 -2.88 -3.39 0.18
N ILE A 76 -4.08 -3.84 -0.22
CA ILE A 76 -4.65 -5.15 0.18
C ILE A 76 -3.78 -6.35 -0.26
N ARG A 77 -2.87 -6.13 -1.23
CA ARG A 77 -1.96 -7.16 -1.74
C ARG A 77 -1.07 -7.75 -0.64
N PHE A 78 -0.68 -6.96 0.36
CA PHE A 78 0.11 -7.46 1.50
C PHE A 78 -0.72 -8.34 2.45
N ILE A 79 -2.01 -8.04 2.62
CA ILE A 79 -2.90 -8.80 3.51
C ILE A 79 -3.25 -10.14 2.88
N GLY A 80 -3.51 -10.16 1.57
CA GLY A 80 -3.86 -11.39 0.85
C GLY A 80 -2.76 -12.44 0.87
N SER A 81 -1.49 -12.04 0.71
CA SER A 81 -0.36 -12.97 0.76
C SER A 81 -0.10 -13.51 2.16
N ALA A 82 -0.19 -12.67 3.21
CA ALA A 82 -0.04 -13.11 4.59
C ALA A 82 -1.12 -14.14 4.99
N LEU A 83 -2.38 -13.89 4.63
CA LEU A 83 -3.48 -14.83 4.87
C LEU A 83 -3.30 -16.13 4.08
N GLY A 84 -2.88 -16.05 2.82
CA GLY A 84 -2.60 -17.23 2.00
C GLY A 84 -1.50 -18.12 2.58
N ILE A 85 -0.40 -17.53 3.06
CA ILE A 85 0.69 -18.26 3.71
C ILE A 85 0.21 -18.89 5.02
N SER A 86 -0.53 -18.16 5.85
CA SER A 86 -1.07 -18.70 7.11
C SER A 86 -2.06 -19.85 6.88
N GLY A 87 -2.89 -19.78 5.82
CA GLY A 87 -3.80 -20.84 5.47
C GLY A 87 -3.07 -22.11 5.01
N LEU A 88 -2.00 -21.96 4.23
CA LEU A 88 -1.16 -23.08 3.79
C LEU A 88 -0.40 -23.73 4.95
N THR A 89 0.14 -22.94 5.88
CA THR A 89 0.85 -23.49 7.05
C THR A 89 -0.10 -24.21 8.00
N VAL A 90 -1.28 -23.65 8.27
CA VAL A 90 -2.32 -24.29 9.09
C VAL A 90 -2.83 -25.57 8.42
N ALA A 91 -3.08 -25.54 7.10
CA ALA A 91 -3.50 -26.73 6.36
C ALA A 91 -2.42 -27.82 6.35
N PHE A 92 -1.14 -27.43 6.22
CA PHE A 92 -0.01 -28.36 6.30
C PHE A 92 0.13 -28.98 7.69
N PHE A 93 0.03 -28.17 8.75
CA PHE A 93 0.09 -28.67 10.13
C PHE A 93 -1.11 -29.56 10.47
N ALA A 94 -2.32 -29.18 10.05
CA ALA A 94 -3.52 -29.99 10.20
C ALA A 94 -3.40 -31.32 9.41
N TYR A 95 -2.86 -31.28 8.20
CA TYR A 95 -2.60 -32.48 7.40
C TYR A 95 -1.58 -33.42 8.07
N VAL A 96 -0.48 -32.87 8.59
CA VAL A 96 0.54 -33.65 9.33
C VAL A 96 -0.05 -34.20 10.63
N TRP A 97 -0.82 -33.41 11.38
CA TRP A 97 -1.46 -33.84 12.62
C TRP A 97 -2.47 -34.96 12.37
N MET A 98 -3.33 -34.82 11.35
CA MET A 98 -4.30 -35.84 10.92
C MET A 98 -3.62 -37.12 10.41
N ARG A 99 -2.41 -37.00 9.83
CA ARG A 99 -1.60 -38.16 9.44
C ARG A 99 -0.80 -38.77 10.59
N SER A 100 -0.60 -38.02 11.67
CA SER A 100 0.15 -38.44 12.84
C SER A 100 -0.66 -39.22 13.87
N GLU A 101 -1.97 -39.39 13.69
CA GLU A 101 -2.77 -40.35 14.47
C GLU A 101 -2.38 -41.79 14.08
N PRO A 102 -1.60 -42.52 14.91
CA PRO A 102 -1.20 -43.88 14.62
C PRO A 102 -2.19 -44.82 15.30
N LYS A 103 -2.87 -45.66 14.51
CA LYS A 103 -3.35 -47.01 14.87
C LYS A 103 -3.46 -47.31 16.39
N GLU A 104 -4.51 -46.85 17.06
CA GLU A 104 -4.81 -47.32 18.43
C GLU A 104 -6.24 -47.88 18.61
N GLU A 105 -7.00 -48.04 17.51
CA GLU A 105 -8.34 -48.63 17.56
C GLU A 105 -8.44 -50.02 16.90
N SER A 106 -7.31 -50.61 16.47
CA SER A 106 -7.29 -51.98 15.91
C SER A 106 -6.79 -53.06 16.87
N SER A 107 -6.24 -52.73 18.04
CA SER A 107 -5.80 -53.73 19.03
C SER A 107 -6.82 -53.97 20.16
N LYS A 108 -7.73 -53.02 20.43
CA LYS A 108 -8.75 -53.18 21.49
C LYS A 108 -9.95 -54.04 21.09
N LYS A 109 -10.18 -54.32 19.81
CA LYS A 109 -11.28 -55.19 19.36
C LYS A 109 -10.96 -56.70 19.39
N GLU A 110 -9.72 -57.09 19.65
CA GLU A 110 -9.33 -58.51 19.67
C GLU A 110 -9.20 -59.07 21.11
N GLU A 111 -9.06 -58.23 22.14
CA GLU A 111 -9.12 -58.67 23.55
C GLU A 111 -10.55 -58.72 24.13
N ASP A 112 -11.51 -57.98 23.57
CA ASP A 112 -12.92 -58.02 24.00
C ASP A 112 -13.76 -59.14 23.33
N ASN A 113 -13.17 -59.92 22.40
CA ASN A 113 -13.78 -61.10 21.78
C ASN A 113 -13.09 -62.41 22.22
N LYS A 114 -12.62 -62.44 23.47
CA LYS A 114 -12.07 -63.64 24.12
C LYS A 114 -12.48 -63.73 25.60
N LYS A 115 -13.75 -63.45 25.90
CA LYS A 115 -14.37 -63.77 27.18
C LYS A 115 -15.80 -64.23 27.03
#